data_AF-A0AAP3Q680-F1
#
_entry.id   AF-A0AAP3Q680-F1
#
_cell.length_a   1.000
_cell.length_b   1.000
_cell.length_c   1.000
_cell.angle_alpha   90.00
_cell.angle_beta   90.00
_cell.angle_gamma   90.00
#
_symmetry.space_group_name_H-M   'P 1'
#
loop_
_entity.id
_entity.type
_entity.pdbx_description
1 polymer ?
#
loop_
_entity_poly.entity_id
_entity_poly.type
_entity_poly.pdbx_seq_one_letter_code
_entity_poly.pdbx_strand_id
1 'polypeptide(L)' 'QFAMINPVITGKSGAFQTEEGCLSLDGVRPCTRYKEIEVDYLDQNFKKKHGKYTGWTAQIIQHDECDIIGTS' A
#
# COMPACT_ATOMS: atom_id res chain seq x y z
N GLN A 1 13.35 6.09 11.45
CA GLN A 1 12.96 6.27 10.05
C GLN A 1 12.80 4.90 9.42
N PHE A 2 11.61 4.51 8.95
CA PHE A 2 11.42 3.29 8.15
C PHE A 2 11.46 3.71 6.68
N ALA A 3 12.53 3.39 5.97
CA ALA A 3 12.63 3.60 4.52
C ALA A 3 12.45 2.24 3.84
N MET A 4 11.33 2.06 3.16
CA MET A 4 11.06 0.90 2.32
C MET A 4 11.42 1.27 0.89
N ILE A 5 12.44 0.62 0.34
CA ILE A 5 12.89 0.85 -1.02
C ILE A 5 12.24 -0.22 -1.91
N ASN A 6 11.55 0.23 -2.96
CA ASN A 6 10.87 -0.64 -3.92
C ASN A 6 9.96 -1.69 -3.26
N PRO A 7 8.95 -1.28 -2.46
CA PRO A 7 7.95 -2.22 -1.96
C PRO A 7 7.18 -2.83 -3.14
N VAL A 8 6.98 -4.14 -3.09
CA VAL A 8 6.21 -4.91 -4.06
C VAL A 8 5.19 -5.74 -3.28
N ILE A 9 3.90 -5.51 -3.52
CA ILE A 9 2.84 -6.34 -2.92
C ILE A 9 2.87 -7.73 -3.58
N THR A 10 3.22 -8.75 -2.80
CA THR A 10 3.23 -10.15 -3.23
C THR A 10 1.95 -10.89 -2.87
N GLY A 11 1.23 -10.42 -1.86
CA GLY A 11 -0.02 -11.04 -1.40
C GLY A 11 -1.02 -10.00 -0.93
N LYS A 12 -2.31 -10.26 -1.18
CA LYS A 12 -3.40 -9.38 -0.76
C LYS A 12 -4.65 -10.19 -0.40
N SER A 13 -5.24 -9.92 0.76
CA SER A 13 -6.37 -10.67 1.31
C SER A 13 -7.39 -9.78 1.99
N GLY A 14 -8.66 -10.20 1.93
CA GLY A 14 -9.78 -9.46 2.51
C GLY A 14 -10.04 -8.14 1.79
N ALA A 15 -10.35 -8.20 0.50
CA ALA A 15 -10.74 -7.02 -0.28
C ALA A 15 -12.03 -6.40 0.29
N PHE A 16 -12.05 -5.08 0.40
CA PHE A 16 -13.19 -4.28 0.78
C PHE A 16 -13.19 -2.98 -0.02
N GLN A 17 -14.38 -2.47 -0.32
CA GLN A 17 -14.52 -1.14 -0.92
C GLN A 17 -14.54 -0.08 0.18
N THR A 18 -13.81 1.00 -0.05
CA THR A 18 -13.79 2.18 0.80
C THR A 18 -13.72 3.42 -0.07
N GLU A 19 -14.10 4.56 0.48
CA GLU A 19 -13.92 5.85 -0.16
C GLU A 19 -12.66 6.50 0.42
N GLU A 20 -11.75 6.93 -0.44
CA GLU A 20 -10.54 7.63 -0.04
C GLU A 20 -10.43 8.96 -0.77
N GLY A 21 -9.90 9.95 -0.07
CA GLY A 21 -9.44 11.21 -0.64
C GLY A 21 -7.92 11.24 -0.65
N CYS A 22 -7.30 11.76 -1.71
CA CYS A 22 -5.87 11.98 -1.78
C CYS A 22 -5.61 13.49 -1.72
N LEU A 23 -4.54 13.92 -1.04
CA LEU A 23 -4.17 15.35 -1.00
C LEU A 23 -3.86 15.93 -2.40
N SER A 24 -3.58 15.06 -3.37
CA SER A 24 -3.30 15.42 -4.76
C SER A 24 -4.56 15.58 -5.64
N LEU A 25 -5.73 15.13 -5.18
CA LEU A 25 -6.97 15.11 -5.97
C LEU A 25 -8.15 15.62 -5.14
N ASP A 26 -8.87 16.61 -5.67
CA ASP A 26 -10.12 17.05 -5.06
C ASP A 26 -11.22 16.00 -5.24
N GLY A 27 -11.78 15.54 -4.13
CA GLY A 27 -12.92 14.62 -4.07
C GLY A 27 -12.62 13.30 -3.38
N VAL A 28 -13.67 12.54 -3.10
CA VAL A 28 -13.59 11.16 -2.62
C VAL A 28 -13.82 10.22 -3.80
N ARG A 29 -12.96 9.19 -3.94
CA ARG A 29 -13.12 8.16 -4.96
C ARG A 29 -13.29 6.79 -4.31
N PRO A 30 -14.16 5.92 -4.85
CA PRO A 30 -14.28 4.56 -4.38
C PRO A 30 -13.04 3.77 -4.81
N CYS A 31 -12.29 3.26 -3.84
CA CYS A 31 -11.12 2.41 -4.04
C CYS A 31 -11.33 1.04 -3.37
N THR A 32 -10.76 0.00 -3.99
CA THR A 32 -10.74 -1.34 -3.38
C THR A 32 -9.44 -1.51 -2.60
N ARG A 33 -9.54 -1.72 -1.30
CA ARG A 33 -8.42 -1.97 -0.40
C ARG A 33 -8.47 -3.39 0.15
N TYR A 34 -7.34 -3.87 0.63
CA TYR A 34 -7.17 -5.18 1.23
C TYR A 34 -6.87 -5.02 2.71
N LYS A 35 -7.54 -5.79 3.56
CA LYS A 35 -7.32 -5.76 5.02
C LYS A 35 -5.94 -6.25 5.41
N GLU A 36 -5.38 -7.13 4.59
CA GLU A 36 -4.09 -7.78 4.80
C GLU A 36 -3.30 -7.77 3.49
N ILE A 37 -2.05 -7.36 3.58
CA ILE A 37 -1.09 -7.37 2.48
C ILE A 37 0.23 -7.98 2.90
N GLU A 38 0.90 -8.63 1.96
CA GLU A 38 2.27 -9.08 2.08
C GLU A 38 3.12 -8.26 1.11
N VAL A 39 4.19 -7.68 1.63
CA VAL A 39 5.03 -6.72 0.92
C VAL A 39 6.47 -7.16 1.02
N ASP A 40 7.09 -7.34 -0.13
CA ASP A 40 8.53 -7.48 -0.25
C ASP A 40 9.15 -6.11 -0.49
N TYR A 41 10.09 -5.71 0.36
CA TYR A 41 10.76 -4.41 0.24
C TYR A 41 12.25 -4.56 0.50
N LEU A 42 13.03 -3.60 0.02
CA LEU A 42 14.45 -3.50 0.31
C LEU A 42 14.64 -2.52 1.48
N ASP A 43 15.46 -2.89 2.45
CA ASP A 43 15.90 -1.95 3.49
C ASP A 43 16.96 -0.98 2.93
N GLN A 44 17.38 0.00 3.74
CA GLN A 44 18.41 0.98 3.38
C GLN A 44 19.77 0.34 3.01
N ASN A 45 19.98 -0.92 3.40
CA ASN A 45 21.17 -1.70 3.07
C ASN A 45 20.92 -2.62 1.85
N PHE A 46 19.86 -2.39 1.08
CA PHE A 46 19.42 -3.20 -0.06
C PHE A 46 19.20 -4.69 0.28
N LYS A 47 18.90 -5.00 1.54
CA LYS A 47 18.51 -6.36 1.92
C LYS A 47 17.01 -6.54 1.73
N LYS A 48 16.65 -7.63 1.05
CA LYS A 48 15.27 -8.06 0.90
C LYS A 48 14.68 -8.38 2.27
N LYS A 49 13.55 -7.75 2.55
CA LYS A 49 12.71 -7.97 3.71
C LYS A 49 11.32 -8.31 3.21
N HIS A 50 10.70 -9.27 3.86
CA HIS A 50 9.31 -9.63 3.64
C HIS A 50 8.54 -9.26 4.90
N GLY A 51 7.50 -8.47 4.75
CA GLY A 51 6.66 -8.01 5.85
C GLY A 51 5.19 -8.24 5.54
N LYS A 52 4.48 -8.80 6.52
CA LYS A 52 3.02 -8.92 6.49
C LYS A 52 2.42 -7.77 7.27
N TYR A 53 1.56 -6.99 6.62
CA TYR A 53 0.95 -5.80 7.18
C TYR A 53 -0.58 -5.92 7.14
N THR A 54 -1.22 -5.45 8.21
CA THR A 54 -2.68 -5.48 8.36
C THR A 54 -3.22 -4.15 8.87
N GLY A 55 -4.51 -3.90 8.65
CA GLY A 55 -5.20 -2.73 9.18
C GLY A 55 -4.73 -1.41 8.54
N TRP A 56 -4.46 -0.39 9.36
CA TRP A 56 -4.13 0.96 8.90
C TRP A 56 -2.81 1.03 8.12
N THR A 57 -1.78 0.31 8.57
CA THR A 57 -0.49 0.25 7.87
C THR A 57 -0.63 -0.34 6.47
N ALA A 58 -1.49 -1.36 6.32
CA ALA A 58 -1.78 -1.94 5.00
C ALA A 58 -2.47 -0.92 4.09
N GLN A 59 -3.39 -0.09 4.62
CA GLN A 59 -4.07 0.94 3.84
C GLN A 59 -3.09 2.01 3.34
N ILE A 60 -2.19 2.49 4.21
CA ILE A 60 -1.18 3.50 3.81
C ILE A 60 -0.28 2.97 2.68
N ILE A 61 0.25 1.75 2.82
CA ILE A 61 1.13 1.17 1.79
C ILE A 61 0.38 1.00 0.47
N GLN A 62 -0.86 0.54 0.52
CA GLN A 62 -1.70 0.41 -0.68
C GLN A 62 -2.07 1.75 -1.30
N HIS A 63 -2.23 2.81 -0.50
CA HIS A 63 -2.50 4.16 -1.00
C HIS A 63 -1.31 4.67 -1.79
N ASP A 64 -0.11 4.65 -1.18
CA ASP A 64 1.13 5.10 -1.85
C ASP A 64 1.44 4.28 -3.11
N GLU A 65 1.28 2.95 -3.07
CA GLU A 65 1.53 2.09 -4.24
C GLU A 65 0.48 2.30 -5.34
N CYS A 66 -0.79 2.52 -4.97
CA CYS A 66 -1.89 2.81 -5.91
C CYS A 66 -1.71 4.17 -6.61
N ASP A 67 -1.23 5.17 -5.89
CA ASP A 67 -0.91 6.49 -6.45
C ASP A 67 0.23 6.39 -7.47
N ILE A 68 1.22 5.52 -7.24
CA ILE A 68 2.35 5.31 -8.16
C ILE A 68 1.93 4.57 -9.45
N ILE A 69 0.99 3.62 -9.37
CA ILE A 69 0.53 2.84 -10.54
C ILE A 69 -0.60 3.52 -11.31
N GLY A 70 -1.08 4.69 -10.88
CA GLY A 70 -2.04 5.50 -11.63
C GLY A 70 -3.40 4.83 -11.82
N THR A 71 -3.76 3.83 -11.02
CA THR A 71 -5.11 3.25 -11.01
C THR A 71 -6.04 4.16 -10.22
N SER A 72 -6.40 5.30 -10.83
CA SER A 72 -7.43 6.25 -10.38
C SER A 72 -8.77 6.07 -11.10
#